data_AF-A0A150UTZ9-F1
#
_entry.id   AF-A0A150UTZ9-F1
#
_cell.length_a   1.000
_cell.length_b   1.000
_cell.length_c   1.000
_cell.angle_alpha   90.00
_cell.angle_beta   90.00
_cell.angle_gamma   90.00
#
_symmetry.space_group_name_H-M   'P 1'
#
loop_
_entity.id
_entity.type
_entity.pdbx_description
1 polymer ?
#
loop_
_entity_poly.entity_id
_entity_poly.type
_entity_poly.pdbx_seq_one_letter_code
_entity_poly.pdbx_strand_id
1 'polypeptide(L)'
;MRELSNSVVAVTGVGIEKVKISKKCLVMPFQKVTKISITPFDFGMSIQAMTSEKLQFELPAVFTIGPEDNVDSLVKYAGLLTGNSDGQIPTDKRTVATGRNHVQEIVKGIIEGEARSIVSNMTMEELFSNRRRFKAQVIEYVQNELDQFGLRVYNANVKELQDYGDSQYFSSLAMKAREGAVRQAQVDVAQARMMGQVGEAEREGETKQKIAVINAQTAVGETKRKVEKADAEKILKAREIEIARDLQLEQIAADRTAQQKDAELQKIVEEKRAATELERLRATNVVQAKINRESAQEKADADMYSQQKKSDAQAYNQMKEAEAIAYRSQQDADAAKYRQIQKADADLLSKDKEGQALFIIADQEAKAKAVRIEKEAQANFIAAERQAEAKETLQMCSVVLKVCCNIS
;
A
#
# COMPACT_ATOMS: atom_id res chain seq x y z
N MET A 1 -23.56 13.69 120.92
CA MET A 1 -23.89 14.96 120.23
C MET A 1 -23.95 14.68 118.74
N ARG A 2 -25.09 14.89 118.08
CA ARG A 2 -25.16 14.92 116.62
C ARG A 2 -25.46 16.36 116.22
N GLU A 3 -24.53 17.02 115.54
CA GLU A 3 -24.86 18.22 114.79
C GLU A 3 -25.89 17.84 113.75
N LEU A 4 -27.07 18.42 113.87
CA LEU A 4 -28.09 18.30 112.85
C LEU A 4 -27.83 19.43 111.86
N SER A 5 -27.09 19.13 110.79
CA SER A 5 -26.68 20.12 109.78
C SER A 5 -27.87 20.87 109.16
N ASN A 6 -29.05 20.24 109.06
CA ASN A 6 -30.23 20.79 108.36
C ASN A 6 -31.52 20.83 109.20
N SER A 7 -31.44 20.92 110.54
CA SER A 7 -32.66 21.06 111.37
C SER A 7 -32.47 22.04 112.51
N VAL A 8 -33.49 22.87 112.74
CA VAL A 8 -33.57 23.81 113.85
C VAL A 8 -34.61 23.35 114.86
N VAL A 9 -34.44 23.82 116.09
CA VAL A 9 -35.34 23.49 117.19
C VAL A 9 -36.16 24.74 117.50
N ALA A 10 -37.48 24.62 117.42
CA ALA A 10 -38.44 25.63 117.84
C ALA A 10 -38.90 25.32 119.26
N VAL A 11 -38.68 26.26 120.17
CA VAL A 11 -39.07 26.17 121.58
C VAL A 11 -40.23 27.11 121.84
N THR A 12 -41.27 26.58 122.46
CA THR A 12 -42.50 27.29 122.86
C THR A 12 -42.80 26.98 124.32
N GLY A 13 -43.40 27.90 125.08
CA GLY A 13 -43.75 27.65 126.48
C GLY A 13 -43.67 28.88 127.37
N VAL A 14 -43.74 28.65 128.68
CA VAL A 14 -43.76 29.72 129.69
C VAL A 14 -42.50 30.60 129.57
N GLY A 15 -42.70 31.91 129.42
CA GLY A 15 -41.63 32.90 129.23
C GLY A 15 -41.22 33.17 127.77
N ILE A 16 -41.91 32.60 126.77
CA ILE A 16 -41.66 32.83 125.34
C ILE A 16 -42.99 33.19 124.67
N GLU A 17 -43.12 34.42 124.15
CA GLU A 17 -44.39 34.92 123.59
C GLU A 17 -44.75 34.35 122.20
N LYS A 18 -43.76 34.11 121.33
CA LYS A 18 -43.99 33.60 119.96
C LYS A 18 -43.32 32.24 119.76
N VAL A 19 -42.09 32.22 119.25
CA VAL A 19 -41.28 31.00 119.10
C VAL A 19 -39.82 31.39 119.24
N LYS A 20 -39.05 30.65 120.05
CA LYS A 20 -37.60 30.80 120.12
C LYS A 20 -36.94 29.74 119.26
N ILE A 21 -36.13 30.14 118.29
CA ILE A 21 -35.42 29.22 117.39
C ILE A 21 -33.97 29.10 117.84
N SER A 22 -33.49 27.88 117.99
CA SER A 22 -32.11 27.62 118.38
C SER A 22 -31.63 26.29 117.79
N LYS A 23 -30.34 26.19 117.43
CA LYS A 23 -29.74 24.92 117.00
C LYS A 23 -29.54 23.95 118.19
N LYS A 24 -29.34 24.52 119.39
CA LYS A 24 -29.22 23.81 120.67
C LYS A 24 -29.98 24.62 121.72
N CYS A 25 -30.84 23.98 122.52
CA CYS A 25 -31.55 24.65 123.62
C CYS A 25 -31.65 23.72 124.82
N LEU A 26 -31.50 24.29 126.02
CA LEU A 26 -31.85 23.64 127.28
C LEU A 26 -33.36 23.80 127.49
N VAL A 27 -34.06 22.70 127.75
CA VAL A 27 -35.52 22.70 127.88
C VAL A 27 -35.89 22.83 129.35
N MET A 28 -36.58 23.90 129.71
CA MET A 28 -37.10 24.11 131.07
C MET A 28 -38.41 23.34 131.27
N PRO A 29 -38.79 22.98 132.52
CA PRO A 29 -40.12 22.44 132.79
C PRO A 29 -41.19 23.42 132.27
N PHE A 30 -42.24 22.88 131.62
CA PHE A 30 -43.30 23.61 130.90
C PHE A 30 -42.95 24.21 129.53
N GLN A 31 -41.76 23.90 128.96
CA GLN A 31 -41.45 24.22 127.56
C GLN A 31 -41.67 23.01 126.64
N LYS A 32 -42.27 23.25 125.46
CA LYS A 32 -42.43 22.30 124.37
C LYS A 32 -41.39 22.57 123.29
N VAL A 33 -40.81 21.49 122.79
CA VAL A 33 -39.78 21.54 121.75
C VAL A 33 -40.25 20.81 120.50
N THR A 34 -40.23 21.51 119.38
CA THR A 34 -40.57 20.97 118.05
C THR A 34 -39.34 21.06 117.15
N LYS A 35 -38.94 19.91 116.58
CA LYS A 35 -37.86 19.87 115.60
C LYS A 35 -38.38 20.21 114.22
N ILE A 36 -37.77 21.19 113.56
CA ILE A 36 -38.14 21.67 112.23
C ILE A 36 -37.00 21.34 111.25
N SER A 37 -37.36 20.74 110.12
CA SER A 37 -36.43 20.45 109.02
C SER A 37 -36.40 21.65 108.07
N ILE A 38 -35.20 22.10 107.70
CA ILE A 38 -34.99 23.22 106.75
C ILE A 38 -34.90 22.72 105.30
N THR A 39 -34.82 21.41 105.09
CA THR A 39 -34.78 20.79 103.77
C THR A 39 -35.95 21.25 102.87
N PRO A 40 -35.69 21.74 101.65
CA PRO A 40 -36.73 22.04 100.68
C PRO A 40 -37.51 20.79 100.25
N PHE A 41 -38.74 20.99 99.80
CA PHE A 41 -39.63 19.94 99.30
C PHE A 41 -40.16 20.31 97.92
N ASP A 42 -40.43 19.30 97.10
CA ASP A 42 -40.95 19.47 95.74
C ASP A 42 -42.48 19.41 95.71
N PHE A 43 -43.07 20.39 95.05
CA PHE A 43 -44.50 20.56 94.84
C PHE A 43 -44.82 20.36 93.36
N GLY A 44 -45.17 19.14 92.98
CA GLY A 44 -45.73 18.86 91.67
C GLY A 44 -47.23 19.15 91.65
N MET A 45 -47.67 20.00 90.73
CA MET A 45 -49.08 20.30 90.51
C MET A 45 -49.37 20.56 89.04
N SER A 46 -50.62 20.40 88.66
CA SER A 46 -51.10 20.77 87.34
C SER A 46 -52.19 21.83 87.46
N ILE A 47 -51.83 23.05 87.08
CA ILE A 47 -52.64 24.24 87.30
C ILE A 47 -53.57 24.37 86.09
N GLN A 48 -54.87 24.25 86.34
CA GLN A 48 -55.89 24.52 85.33
C GLN A 48 -56.21 26.01 85.31
N ALA A 49 -56.01 26.63 84.16
CA ALA A 49 -56.19 28.06 83.96
C ALA A 49 -56.83 28.35 82.60
N MET A 50 -57.33 29.59 82.46
CA MET A 50 -57.97 30.08 81.25
C MET A 50 -57.28 31.38 80.84
N THR A 51 -56.90 31.52 79.56
CA THR A 51 -56.33 32.77 79.05
C THR A 51 -57.40 33.87 78.95
N SER A 52 -56.95 35.10 78.71
CA SER A 52 -57.84 36.24 78.37
C SER A 52 -58.77 35.97 77.17
N GLU A 53 -58.37 35.08 76.26
CA GLU A 53 -59.11 34.65 75.07
C GLU A 53 -60.07 33.48 75.34
N LYS A 54 -60.22 33.09 76.60
CA LYS A 54 -61.07 31.98 77.06
C LYS A 54 -60.61 30.59 76.61
N LEU A 55 -59.32 30.43 76.29
CA LEU A 55 -58.74 29.11 76.02
C LEU A 55 -58.35 28.43 77.33
N GLN A 56 -58.84 27.21 77.53
CA GLN A 56 -58.53 26.40 78.71
C GLN A 56 -57.30 25.54 78.44
N PHE A 57 -56.37 25.52 79.39
CA PHE A 57 -55.18 24.68 79.30
C PHE A 57 -54.72 24.24 80.69
N GLU A 58 -53.87 23.21 80.70
CA GLU A 58 -53.23 22.70 81.88
C GLU A 58 -51.74 23.09 81.88
N LEU A 59 -51.29 23.64 83.00
CA LEU A 59 -49.90 24.04 83.24
C LEU A 59 -49.27 23.09 84.27
N PRO A 60 -48.54 22.06 83.83
CA PRO A 60 -47.81 21.20 84.74
C PRO A 60 -46.55 21.93 85.23
N ALA A 61 -46.43 22.10 86.54
CA ALA A 61 -45.28 22.76 87.16
C ALA A 61 -44.79 22.01 88.41
N VAL A 62 -43.49 22.09 88.65
CA VAL A 62 -42.84 21.55 89.84
C VAL A 62 -42.05 22.67 90.52
N PHE A 63 -42.42 22.99 91.76
CA PHE A 63 -41.75 24.02 92.56
C PHE A 63 -40.99 23.37 93.71
N THR A 64 -39.71 23.65 93.87
CA THR A 64 -38.91 23.26 95.03
C THR A 64 -38.94 24.42 96.02
N ILE A 65 -39.69 24.27 97.11
CA ILE A 65 -39.92 25.33 98.12
C ILE A 65 -39.46 24.83 99.48
N GLY A 66 -38.81 25.70 100.23
CA GLY A 66 -38.40 25.42 101.60
C GLY A 66 -38.35 26.69 102.44
N PRO A 67 -38.24 26.57 103.77
CA PRO A 67 -37.99 27.73 104.62
C PRO A 67 -36.63 28.35 104.28
N GLU A 68 -36.57 29.67 104.35
CA GLU A 68 -35.30 30.39 104.22
C GLU A 68 -34.52 30.31 105.54
N ASP A 69 -33.18 30.19 105.49
CA ASP A 69 -32.29 30.12 106.66
C ASP A 69 -32.07 31.50 107.32
N ASN A 70 -33.14 32.28 107.43
CA ASN A 70 -33.18 33.53 108.17
C ASN A 70 -34.00 33.32 109.46
N VAL A 71 -33.57 33.91 110.57
CA VAL A 71 -34.25 33.75 111.87
C VAL A 71 -35.70 34.20 111.77
N ASP A 72 -35.98 35.31 111.09
CA ASP A 72 -37.36 35.82 110.94
C ASP A 72 -38.23 34.91 110.08
N SER A 73 -37.69 34.39 108.97
CA SER A 73 -38.38 33.44 108.08
C SER A 73 -38.66 32.11 108.79
N LEU A 74 -37.69 31.61 109.56
CA LEU A 74 -37.86 30.39 110.36
C LEU A 74 -38.91 30.58 111.47
N VAL A 75 -39.03 31.77 112.07
CA VAL A 75 -40.07 32.07 113.08
C VAL A 75 -41.45 32.06 112.45
N LYS A 76 -41.62 32.67 111.27
CA LYS A 76 -42.87 32.62 110.49
C LYS A 76 -43.26 31.17 110.15
N TYR A 77 -42.32 30.41 109.60
CA TYR A 77 -42.52 29.01 109.25
C TYR A 77 -42.82 28.11 110.47
N ALA A 78 -42.14 28.35 111.60
CA ALA A 78 -42.41 27.66 112.85
C ALA A 78 -43.79 28.00 113.42
N GLY A 79 -44.25 29.24 113.26
CA GLY A 79 -45.62 29.67 113.61
C GLY A 79 -46.68 28.86 112.87
N LEU A 80 -46.49 28.66 111.56
CA LEU A 80 -47.41 27.86 110.72
C LEU A 80 -47.44 26.39 111.10
N LEU A 81 -46.27 25.82 111.43
CA LEU A 81 -46.17 24.41 111.84
C LEU A 81 -46.71 24.15 113.26
N THR A 82 -46.71 25.16 114.12
CA THR A 82 -47.16 25.05 115.53
C THR A 82 -48.64 25.44 115.72
N GLY A 83 -49.28 26.02 114.71
CA GLY A 83 -50.75 26.09 114.61
C GLY A 83 -51.44 26.92 115.69
N ASN A 84 -50.88 28.07 116.07
CA ASN A 84 -51.47 28.96 117.08
C ASN A 84 -51.89 30.35 116.52
N SER A 85 -52.31 30.42 115.26
CA SER A 85 -52.87 31.63 114.65
C SER A 85 -54.34 31.40 114.32
N ASP A 86 -55.20 31.89 115.22
CA ASP A 86 -56.62 32.27 115.06
C ASP A 86 -57.57 31.41 114.22
N GLY A 87 -58.49 30.71 114.90
CA GLY A 87 -59.88 30.64 114.45
C GLY A 87 -60.61 29.29 114.48
N GLN A 88 -59.95 28.16 114.75
CA GLN A 88 -60.67 26.88 114.82
C GLN A 88 -60.11 25.95 115.89
N ILE A 89 -61.02 25.41 116.72
CA ILE A 89 -60.73 24.47 117.79
C ILE A 89 -60.28 23.14 117.15
N PRO A 90 -59.05 22.64 117.41
CA PRO A 90 -58.68 21.31 116.96
C PRO A 90 -59.35 20.27 117.87
N THR A 91 -60.49 19.76 117.43
CA THR A 91 -61.09 18.53 117.96
C THR A 91 -60.34 17.33 117.41
N ASP A 92 -59.09 17.13 117.80
CA ASP A 92 -58.65 15.78 118.15
C ASP A 92 -57.29 15.75 118.84
N LYS A 93 -57.28 15.13 120.03
CA LYS A 93 -56.07 14.75 120.73
C LYS A 93 -55.54 13.46 120.12
N ARG A 94 -54.84 13.54 118.98
CA ARG A 94 -53.88 12.49 118.55
C ARG A 94 -53.01 12.98 117.39
N THR A 95 -51.71 12.81 117.55
CA THR A 95 -50.64 12.87 116.53
C THR A 95 -50.23 14.22 115.95
N VAL A 96 -49.02 14.63 116.31
CA VAL A 96 -48.22 15.76 115.81
C VAL A 96 -47.71 15.48 114.38
N ALA A 97 -48.62 15.25 113.42
CA ALA A 97 -48.30 14.99 112.01
C ALA A 97 -49.06 15.89 111.01
N THR A 98 -49.92 16.79 111.50
CA THR A 98 -50.83 17.61 110.68
C THR A 98 -50.22 18.90 110.12
N GLY A 99 -49.14 19.43 110.72
CA GLY A 99 -48.57 20.73 110.33
C GLY A 99 -47.96 20.78 108.92
N ARG A 100 -47.41 19.66 108.41
CA ARG A 100 -46.80 19.63 107.06
C ARG A 100 -47.84 19.64 105.96
N ASN A 101 -48.94 18.89 106.11
CA ASN A 101 -50.01 18.84 105.11
C ASN A 101 -50.70 20.20 104.99
N HIS A 102 -50.90 20.90 106.12
CA HIS A 102 -51.49 22.23 106.11
C HIS A 102 -50.63 23.26 105.38
N VAL A 103 -49.32 23.29 105.64
CA VAL A 103 -48.40 24.16 104.88
C VAL A 103 -48.39 23.78 103.39
N GLN A 104 -48.47 22.49 103.06
CA GLN A 104 -48.53 22.07 101.66
C GLN A 104 -49.82 22.54 100.96
N GLU A 105 -50.96 22.51 101.64
CA GLU A 105 -52.23 23.02 101.10
C GLU A 105 -52.22 24.54 100.90
N ILE A 106 -51.66 25.29 101.87
CA ILE A 106 -51.49 26.75 101.75
C ILE A 106 -50.61 27.09 100.55
N VAL A 107 -49.44 26.45 100.46
CA VAL A 107 -48.48 26.69 99.36
C VAL A 107 -49.09 26.33 98.01
N LYS A 108 -49.85 25.22 97.93
CA LYS A 108 -50.58 24.86 96.71
C LYS A 108 -51.63 25.90 96.34
N GLY A 109 -52.44 26.35 97.30
CA GLY A 109 -53.46 27.36 97.06
C GLY A 109 -52.89 28.70 96.56
N ILE A 110 -51.74 29.13 97.11
CA ILE A 110 -51.04 30.34 96.66
C ILE A 110 -50.55 30.19 95.22
N ILE A 111 -49.85 29.08 94.92
CA ILE A 111 -49.30 28.85 93.58
C ILE A 111 -50.41 28.76 92.53
N GLU A 112 -51.50 28.03 92.83
CA GLU A 112 -52.65 27.92 91.94
C GLU A 112 -53.35 29.27 91.73
N GLY A 113 -53.53 30.06 92.79
CA GLY A 113 -54.15 31.38 92.72
C GLY A 113 -53.35 32.37 91.87
N GLU A 114 -52.06 32.53 92.19
CA GLU A 114 -51.18 33.48 91.51
C GLU A 114 -50.92 33.09 90.06
N ALA A 115 -50.62 31.81 89.78
CA ALA A 115 -50.42 31.35 88.41
C ALA A 115 -51.69 31.54 87.57
N ARG A 116 -52.89 31.29 88.13
CA ARG A 116 -54.16 31.53 87.43
C ARG A 116 -54.40 33.02 87.17
N SER A 117 -54.07 33.90 88.12
CA SER A 117 -54.19 35.36 87.97
C SER A 117 -53.32 35.88 86.81
N ILE A 118 -52.06 35.46 86.73
CA ILE A 118 -51.12 35.85 85.67
C ILE A 118 -51.62 35.36 84.30
N VAL A 119 -52.01 34.09 84.22
CA VAL A 119 -52.51 33.49 82.98
C VAL A 119 -53.77 34.17 82.46
N SER A 120 -54.68 34.56 83.37
CA SER A 120 -55.95 35.20 83.00
C SER A 120 -55.76 36.56 82.31
N ASN A 121 -54.63 37.23 82.59
CA ASN A 121 -54.30 38.53 82.03
C ASN A 121 -53.47 38.47 80.73
N MET A 122 -53.02 37.28 80.32
CA MET A 122 -52.18 37.10 79.12
C MET A 122 -52.97 36.45 77.98
N THR A 123 -52.55 36.70 76.74
CA THR A 123 -53.03 35.92 75.58
C THR A 123 -52.22 34.64 75.42
N MET A 124 -52.71 33.73 74.58
CA MET A 124 -52.04 32.47 74.34
C MET A 124 -50.68 32.64 73.64
N GLU A 125 -50.60 33.58 72.71
CA GLU A 125 -49.39 33.93 71.98
C GLU A 125 -48.34 34.57 72.88
N GLU A 126 -48.73 35.39 73.84
CA GLU A 126 -47.81 36.02 74.80
C GLU A 126 -47.18 34.97 75.73
N LEU A 127 -48.00 34.04 76.23
CA LEU A 127 -47.57 32.90 77.04
C LEU A 127 -46.50 32.06 76.31
N PHE A 128 -46.67 31.90 74.99
CA PHE A 128 -45.77 31.12 74.15
C PHE A 128 -44.52 31.84 73.67
N SER A 129 -44.67 33.09 73.22
CA SER A 129 -43.58 33.89 72.65
C SER A 129 -42.52 34.23 73.70
N ASN A 130 -42.95 34.43 74.96
CA ASN A 130 -42.08 34.88 76.04
C ASN A 130 -42.11 33.96 77.27
N ARG A 131 -41.89 32.65 77.05
CA ARG A 131 -41.85 31.63 78.13
C ARG A 131 -40.94 32.02 79.30
N ARG A 132 -39.80 32.67 79.02
CA ARG A 132 -38.86 33.14 80.06
C ARG A 132 -39.48 34.22 80.95
N ARG A 133 -40.21 35.17 80.35
CA ARG A 133 -40.88 36.25 81.06
C ARG A 133 -42.01 35.72 81.92
N PHE A 134 -42.82 34.81 81.37
CA PHE A 134 -43.86 34.12 82.12
C PHE A 134 -43.29 33.40 83.34
N LYS A 135 -42.21 32.59 83.16
CA LYS A 135 -41.55 31.91 84.26
C LYS A 135 -41.04 32.87 85.34
N ALA A 136 -40.41 33.98 84.93
CA ALA A 136 -39.91 34.99 85.88
C ALA A 136 -41.05 35.64 86.68
N GLN A 137 -42.14 36.03 86.01
CA GLN A 137 -43.31 36.62 86.66
C GLN A 137 -43.96 35.64 87.64
N VAL A 138 -44.21 34.39 87.24
CA VAL A 138 -44.80 33.39 88.13
C VAL A 138 -43.93 33.19 89.38
N ILE A 139 -42.60 33.13 89.24
CA ILE A 139 -41.70 33.01 90.40
C ILE A 139 -41.76 34.25 91.29
N GLU A 140 -41.78 35.45 90.71
CA GLU A 140 -41.82 36.71 91.47
C GLU A 140 -43.11 36.87 92.28
N TYR A 141 -44.27 36.69 91.65
CA TYR A 141 -45.57 36.79 92.34
C TYR A 141 -45.73 35.70 93.40
N VAL A 142 -45.36 34.45 93.09
CA VAL A 142 -45.39 33.36 94.08
C VAL A 142 -44.41 33.62 95.22
N GLN A 143 -43.21 34.16 94.96
CA GLN A 143 -42.24 34.46 96.02
C GLN A 143 -42.76 35.55 96.98
N ASN A 144 -43.36 36.62 96.44
CA ASN A 144 -43.95 37.69 97.26
C ASN A 144 -45.01 37.16 98.23
N GLU A 145 -45.86 36.22 97.78
CA GLU A 145 -46.86 35.58 98.63
C GLU A 145 -46.27 34.52 99.58
N LEU A 146 -45.12 33.92 99.27
CA LEU A 146 -44.45 32.96 100.15
C LEU A 146 -43.61 33.63 101.26
N ASP A 147 -43.17 34.87 101.05
CA ASP A 147 -42.38 35.66 102.01
C ASP A 147 -43.14 35.94 103.33
N GLN A 148 -44.47 36.06 103.26
CA GLN A 148 -45.31 36.22 104.46
C GLN A 148 -45.26 34.97 105.36
N PHE A 149 -45.00 33.81 104.76
CA PHE A 149 -44.90 32.51 105.44
C PHE A 149 -43.46 32.10 105.76
N GLY A 150 -42.46 32.91 105.36
CA GLY A 150 -41.04 32.60 105.54
C GLY A 150 -40.53 31.47 104.64
N LEU A 151 -41.20 31.27 103.50
CA LEU A 151 -40.88 30.25 102.51
C LEU A 151 -40.22 30.88 101.29
N ARG A 152 -39.31 30.15 100.66
CA ARG A 152 -38.58 30.57 99.47
C ARG A 152 -38.63 29.51 98.38
N VAL A 153 -38.83 29.97 97.15
CA VAL A 153 -38.71 29.16 95.94
C VAL A 153 -37.23 29.00 95.61
N TYR A 154 -36.71 27.78 95.73
CA TYR A 154 -35.34 27.44 95.34
C TYR A 154 -35.25 27.10 93.85
N ASN A 155 -36.27 26.43 93.32
CA ASN A 155 -36.37 26.08 91.92
C ASN A 155 -37.83 26.05 91.47
N ALA A 156 -38.06 26.40 90.22
CA ALA A 156 -39.35 26.26 89.56
C ALA A 156 -39.12 25.69 88.16
N ASN A 157 -39.76 24.57 87.88
CA ASN A 157 -39.75 23.94 86.58
C ASN A 157 -41.16 23.91 86.01
N VAL A 158 -41.39 24.72 84.98
CA VAL A 158 -42.66 24.81 84.27
C VAL A 158 -42.52 23.94 83.02
N LYS A 159 -43.36 22.92 82.88
CA LYS A 159 -43.39 22.05 81.70
C LYS A 159 -44.18 22.72 80.56
N GLU A 160 -44.23 22.04 79.42
CA GLU A 160 -45.03 22.50 78.29
C GLU A 160 -46.52 22.45 78.62
N LEU A 161 -47.22 23.45 78.10
CA LEU A 161 -48.66 23.61 78.22
C LEU A 161 -49.37 22.48 77.50
N GLN A 162 -50.45 21.97 78.09
CA GLN A 162 -51.24 20.89 77.52
C GLN A 162 -52.69 21.33 77.34
N ASP A 163 -53.33 20.80 76.29
CA ASP A 163 -54.77 20.98 76.09
C ASP A 163 -55.52 20.36 77.28
N TYR A 164 -56.55 21.06 77.77
CA TYR A 164 -57.45 20.55 78.81
C TYR A 164 -58.84 20.32 78.23
N GLY A 165 -59.45 19.17 78.54
CA GLY A 165 -60.80 18.81 78.06
C GLY A 165 -60.88 18.59 76.54
N ASP A 166 -61.86 19.24 75.89
CA ASP A 166 -62.13 19.11 74.45
C ASP A 166 -61.33 20.07 73.56
N SER A 167 -60.44 20.90 74.14
CA SER A 167 -59.55 21.77 73.37
C SER A 167 -58.56 20.95 72.54
N GLN A 168 -58.42 21.27 71.25
CA GLN A 168 -57.42 20.68 70.35
C GLN A 168 -56.48 21.77 69.81
N TYR A 169 -56.23 22.82 70.59
CA TYR A 169 -55.48 23.98 70.14
C TYR A 169 -54.01 23.61 69.90
N PHE A 170 -53.35 22.96 70.86
CA PHE A 170 -51.92 22.65 70.73
C PHE A 170 -51.66 21.54 69.70
N SER A 171 -52.55 20.55 69.61
CA SER A 171 -52.46 19.50 68.60
C SER A 171 -52.59 20.08 67.19
N SER A 172 -53.57 20.98 66.97
CA SER A 172 -53.76 21.67 65.69
C SER A 172 -52.61 22.63 65.36
N LEU A 173 -52.09 23.36 66.35
CA LEU A 173 -50.94 24.24 66.17
C LEU A 173 -49.68 23.46 65.80
N ALA A 174 -49.42 22.34 66.48
CA ALA A 174 -48.30 21.46 66.19
C ALA A 174 -48.42 20.84 64.78
N MET A 175 -49.64 20.44 64.38
CA MET A 175 -49.91 19.93 63.04
C MET A 175 -49.66 21.01 61.98
N LYS A 176 -50.19 22.23 62.17
CA LYS A 176 -49.99 23.38 61.28
C LYS A 176 -48.51 23.74 61.12
N ALA A 177 -47.74 23.75 62.22
CA ALA A 177 -46.31 24.04 62.17
C ALA A 177 -45.54 22.96 61.39
N ARG A 178 -45.87 21.68 61.60
CA ARG A 178 -45.27 20.55 60.87
C ARG A 178 -45.60 20.61 59.38
N GLU A 179 -46.87 20.78 59.03
CA GLU A 179 -47.31 20.90 57.64
C GLU A 179 -46.70 22.13 56.95
N GLY A 180 -46.59 23.26 57.66
CA GLY A 180 -45.91 24.45 57.17
C GLY A 180 -44.44 24.19 56.85
N ALA A 181 -43.71 23.53 57.75
CA ALA A 181 -42.31 23.17 57.53
C ALA A 181 -42.14 22.17 56.36
N VAL A 182 -43.01 21.17 56.27
CA VAL A 182 -43.01 20.20 55.16
C VAL A 182 -43.31 20.89 53.84
N ARG A 183 -44.30 21.78 53.81
CA ARG A 183 -44.65 22.56 52.62
C ARG A 183 -43.49 23.45 52.18
N GLN A 184 -42.84 24.14 53.12
CA GLN A 184 -41.68 24.98 52.81
C GLN A 184 -40.54 24.14 52.22
N ALA A 185 -40.20 23.01 52.85
CA ALA A 185 -39.19 22.10 52.33
C ALA A 185 -39.52 21.58 50.91
N GLN A 186 -40.80 21.27 50.63
CA GLN A 186 -41.24 20.87 49.30
C GLN A 186 -41.08 21.98 48.26
N VAL A 187 -41.39 23.23 48.63
CA VAL A 187 -41.17 24.40 47.77
C VAL A 187 -39.69 24.58 47.47
N ASP A 188 -38.82 24.47 48.48
CA ASP A 188 -37.38 24.62 48.32
C ASP A 188 -36.80 23.53 47.40
N VAL A 189 -37.24 22.28 47.57
CA VAL A 189 -36.84 21.16 46.69
C VAL A 189 -37.32 21.36 45.25
N ALA A 190 -38.57 21.81 45.06
CA ALA A 190 -39.11 22.09 43.74
C ALA A 190 -38.35 23.22 43.03
N GLN A 191 -38.03 24.29 43.77
CA GLN A 191 -37.24 25.42 43.25
C GLN A 191 -35.82 24.99 42.88
N ALA A 192 -35.15 24.21 43.73
CA ALA A 192 -33.82 23.68 43.44
C ALA A 192 -33.83 22.77 42.19
N ARG A 193 -34.86 21.92 42.04
CA ARG A 193 -35.02 21.07 40.85
C ARG A 193 -35.26 21.91 39.59
N MET A 194 -36.10 22.94 39.67
CA MET A 194 -36.35 23.85 38.56
C MET A 194 -35.06 24.56 38.13
N MET A 195 -34.30 25.12 39.08
CA MET A 195 -33.02 25.76 38.80
C MET A 195 -32.01 24.79 38.18
N GLY A 196 -31.93 23.56 38.68
CA GLY A 196 -31.08 22.51 38.11
C GLY A 196 -31.44 22.19 36.66
N GLN A 197 -32.74 22.00 36.36
CA GLN A 197 -33.21 21.71 35.01
C GLN A 197 -32.98 22.86 34.04
N VAL A 198 -33.23 24.11 34.47
CA VAL A 198 -32.96 25.30 33.65
C VAL A 198 -31.46 25.42 33.36
N GLY A 199 -30.61 25.24 34.37
CA GLY A 199 -29.15 25.28 34.20
C GLY A 199 -28.63 24.18 33.27
N GLU A 200 -29.18 22.96 33.35
CA GLU A 200 -28.85 21.86 32.45
C GLU A 200 -29.24 22.18 31.00
N ALA A 201 -30.48 22.62 30.78
CA ALA A 201 -30.97 22.97 29.45
C ALA A 201 -30.19 24.14 28.82
N GLU A 202 -29.82 25.14 29.61
CA GLU A 202 -29.00 26.27 29.16
C GLU A 202 -27.60 25.80 28.72
N ARG A 203 -26.94 24.96 29.52
CA ARG A 203 -25.64 24.36 29.17
C ARG A 203 -25.71 23.49 27.93
N GLU A 204 -26.77 22.70 27.77
CA GLU A 204 -26.98 21.88 26.59
C GLU A 204 -27.16 22.76 25.34
N GLY A 205 -27.92 23.85 25.46
CA GLY A 205 -28.11 24.86 24.41
C GLY A 205 -26.79 25.52 23.99
N GLU A 206 -26.00 26.02 24.94
CA GLU A 206 -24.67 26.59 24.69
C GLU A 206 -23.74 25.59 23.98
N THR A 207 -23.77 24.34 24.42
CA THR A 207 -22.93 23.26 23.87
C THR A 207 -23.31 23.00 22.41
N LYS A 208 -24.60 22.86 22.10
CA LYS A 208 -25.10 22.67 20.72
C LYS A 208 -24.71 23.85 19.83
N GLN A 209 -24.82 25.08 20.32
CA GLN A 209 -24.43 26.26 19.56
C GLN A 209 -22.93 26.30 19.26
N LYS A 210 -22.08 25.99 20.24
CA LYS A 210 -20.62 25.89 20.05
C LYS A 210 -20.25 24.80 19.06
N ILE A 211 -20.86 23.62 19.17
CA ILE A 211 -20.65 22.51 18.22
C ILE A 211 -21.05 22.92 16.81
N ALA A 212 -22.19 23.61 16.62
CA ALA A 212 -22.61 24.08 15.31
C ALA A 212 -21.60 25.06 14.68
N VAL A 213 -21.04 25.98 15.47
CA VAL A 213 -19.99 26.90 15.01
C VAL A 213 -18.71 26.16 14.63
N ILE A 214 -18.27 25.21 15.45
CA ILE A 214 -17.08 24.38 15.18
C ILE A 214 -17.28 23.56 13.89
N ASN A 215 -18.44 22.94 13.72
CA ASN A 215 -18.76 22.16 12.53
C ASN A 215 -18.77 23.03 11.26
N ALA A 216 -19.37 24.22 11.33
CA ALA A 216 -19.35 25.18 10.23
C ALA A 216 -17.92 25.60 9.87
N GLN A 217 -17.08 25.92 10.86
CA GLN A 217 -15.67 26.25 10.65
C GLN A 217 -14.88 25.07 10.07
N THR A 218 -15.15 23.86 10.56
CA THR A 218 -14.51 22.62 10.08
C THR A 218 -14.88 22.36 8.62
N ALA A 219 -16.16 22.49 8.24
CA ALA A 219 -16.61 22.33 6.87
C ALA A 219 -15.96 23.35 5.91
N VAL A 220 -15.80 24.62 6.35
CA VAL A 220 -15.07 25.64 5.60
C VAL A 220 -13.58 25.26 5.47
N GLY A 221 -12.96 24.80 6.54
CA GLY A 221 -11.56 24.36 6.55
C GLY A 221 -11.31 23.16 5.62
N GLU A 222 -12.19 22.15 5.66
CA GLU A 222 -12.14 21.00 4.75
C GLU A 222 -12.32 21.43 3.29
N THR A 223 -13.24 22.35 3.02
CA THR A 223 -13.44 22.88 1.65
C THR A 223 -12.18 23.59 1.16
N LYS A 224 -11.55 24.43 1.99
CA LYS A 224 -10.26 25.07 1.67
C LYS A 224 -9.16 24.05 1.38
N ARG A 225 -9.00 23.03 2.24
CA ARG A 225 -8.02 21.94 2.02
C ARG A 225 -8.30 21.16 0.74
N LYS A 226 -9.57 20.91 0.39
CA LYS A 226 -9.95 20.25 -0.87
C LYS A 226 -9.57 21.10 -2.08
N VAL A 227 -9.76 22.42 -2.02
CA VAL A 227 -9.33 23.35 -3.08
C VAL A 227 -7.81 23.34 -3.20
N GLU A 228 -7.07 23.50 -2.10
CA GLU A 228 -5.60 23.44 -2.11
C GLU A 228 -5.06 22.12 -2.66
N LYS A 229 -5.67 20.99 -2.26
CA LYS A 229 -5.30 19.67 -2.78
C LYS A 229 -5.59 19.55 -4.27
N ALA A 230 -6.75 20.01 -4.74
CA ALA A 230 -7.10 19.98 -6.15
C ALA A 230 -6.14 20.84 -6.99
N ASP A 231 -5.73 22.00 -6.47
CA ASP A 231 -4.76 22.86 -7.16
C ASP A 231 -3.35 22.26 -7.16
N ALA A 232 -2.90 21.64 -6.06
CA ALA A 232 -1.65 20.88 -6.03
C ALA A 232 -1.67 19.69 -7.01
N GLU A 233 -2.78 18.94 -7.07
CA GLU A 233 -2.97 17.84 -8.02
C GLU A 233 -2.96 18.31 -9.47
N LYS A 234 -3.54 19.48 -9.79
CA LYS A 234 -3.45 20.08 -11.13
C LYS A 234 -2.01 20.38 -11.51
N ILE A 235 -1.23 20.99 -10.61
CA ILE A 235 0.18 21.31 -10.85
C ILE A 235 0.99 20.03 -11.07
N LEU A 236 0.77 19.01 -10.22
CA LEU A 236 1.47 17.74 -10.32
C LEU A 236 1.12 17.04 -11.65
N LYS A 237 -0.16 16.93 -12.02
CA LYS A 237 -0.58 16.38 -13.31
C LYS A 237 -0.02 17.16 -14.51
N ALA A 238 0.03 18.49 -14.44
CA ALA A 238 0.62 19.30 -15.49
C ALA A 238 2.11 18.96 -15.68
N ARG A 239 2.85 18.78 -14.57
CA ARG A 239 4.25 18.33 -14.62
C ARG A 239 4.40 16.90 -15.11
N GLU A 240 3.53 15.98 -14.71
CA GLU A 240 3.53 14.60 -15.24
C GLU A 240 3.29 14.56 -16.74
N ILE A 241 2.34 15.35 -17.25
CA ILE A 241 2.06 15.46 -18.69
C ILE A 241 3.27 16.03 -19.44
N GLU A 242 3.94 17.05 -18.88
CA GLU A 242 5.15 17.64 -19.45
C GLU A 242 6.28 16.59 -19.54
N ILE A 243 6.57 15.89 -18.44
CA ILE A 243 7.57 14.82 -18.41
C ILE A 243 7.22 13.68 -19.37
N ALA A 244 5.96 13.26 -19.41
CA ALA A 244 5.51 12.19 -20.31
C ALA A 244 5.64 12.59 -21.78
N ARG A 245 5.31 13.85 -22.13
CA ARG A 245 5.53 14.40 -23.46
C ARG A 245 7.01 14.38 -23.83
N ASP A 246 7.88 14.83 -22.93
CA ASP A 246 9.32 14.86 -23.17
C ASP A 246 9.90 13.46 -23.35
N LEU A 247 9.51 12.50 -22.49
CA LEU A 247 9.89 11.10 -22.64
C LEU A 247 9.40 10.50 -23.97
N GLN A 248 8.18 10.82 -24.39
CA GLN A 248 7.66 10.39 -25.70
C GLN A 248 8.45 11.00 -26.87
N LEU A 249 8.81 12.28 -26.78
CA LEU A 249 9.64 12.93 -27.80
C LEU A 249 11.02 12.29 -27.89
N GLU A 250 11.66 12.01 -26.75
CA GLU A 250 12.95 11.30 -26.69
C GLU A 250 12.85 9.87 -27.25
N GLN A 251 11.79 9.12 -26.92
CA GLN A 251 11.54 7.79 -27.49
C GLN A 251 11.36 7.84 -29.01
N ILE A 252 10.54 8.78 -29.51
CA ILE A 252 10.34 8.97 -30.95
C ILE A 252 11.67 9.36 -31.62
N ALA A 253 12.48 10.24 -31.01
CA ALA A 253 13.77 10.62 -31.54
C ALA A 253 14.74 9.43 -31.59
N ALA A 254 14.78 8.60 -30.56
CA ALA A 254 15.57 7.37 -30.51
C ALA A 254 15.12 6.38 -31.60
N ASP A 255 13.81 6.13 -31.73
CA ASP A 255 13.24 5.24 -32.75
C ASP A 255 13.50 5.76 -34.17
N ARG A 256 13.36 7.06 -34.40
CA ARG A 256 13.69 7.68 -35.69
C ARG A 256 15.17 7.55 -36.01
N THR A 257 16.04 7.72 -35.02
CA THR A 257 17.49 7.53 -35.20
C THR A 257 17.83 6.06 -35.50
N ALA A 258 17.17 5.12 -34.83
CA ALA A 258 17.31 3.68 -35.11
C ALA A 258 16.83 3.35 -36.51
N GLN A 259 15.64 3.81 -36.91
CA GLN A 259 15.09 3.65 -38.27
C GLN A 259 16.01 4.24 -39.34
N GLN A 260 16.60 5.41 -39.10
CA GLN A 260 17.57 6.03 -40.02
C GLN A 260 18.81 5.15 -40.18
N LYS A 261 19.36 4.64 -39.08
CA LYS A 261 20.51 3.72 -39.12
C LYS A 261 20.16 2.39 -39.80
N ASP A 262 19.00 1.82 -39.53
CA ASP A 262 18.54 0.59 -40.16
C ASP A 262 18.33 0.77 -41.67
N ALA A 263 17.76 1.91 -42.10
CA ALA A 263 17.62 2.25 -43.51
C ALA A 263 18.99 2.45 -44.20
N GLU A 264 19.96 3.09 -43.52
CA GLU A 264 21.33 3.22 -44.00
C GLU A 264 22.02 1.87 -44.13
N LEU A 265 21.92 1.01 -43.12
CA LEU A 265 22.44 -0.35 -43.15
C LEU A 265 21.79 -1.19 -44.26
N GLN A 266 20.48 -1.08 -44.44
CA GLN A 266 19.76 -1.79 -45.51
C GLN A 266 20.23 -1.33 -46.88
N LYS A 267 20.47 -0.02 -47.08
CA LYS A 267 21.07 0.50 -48.32
C LYS A 267 22.45 -0.10 -48.56
N ILE A 268 23.31 -0.16 -47.53
CA ILE A 268 24.64 -0.78 -47.63
C ILE A 268 24.54 -2.28 -47.97
N VAL A 269 23.60 -3.00 -47.36
CA VAL A 269 23.37 -4.43 -47.65
C VAL A 269 22.89 -4.63 -49.08
N GLU A 270 21.96 -3.82 -49.57
CA GLU A 270 21.48 -3.90 -50.95
C GLU A 270 22.57 -3.51 -51.96
N GLU A 271 23.38 -2.50 -51.67
CA GLU A 271 24.58 -2.17 -52.49
C GLU A 271 25.57 -3.34 -52.54
N LYS A 272 25.82 -4.00 -51.39
CA LYS A 272 26.69 -5.19 -51.31
C LYS A 272 26.09 -6.39 -52.03
N ARG A 273 24.77 -6.62 -51.92
CA ARG A 273 24.07 -7.67 -52.67
C ARG A 273 24.13 -7.42 -54.17
N ALA A 274 23.87 -6.19 -54.61
CA ALA A 274 23.99 -5.79 -56.01
C ALA A 274 25.42 -5.96 -56.55
N ALA A 275 26.43 -5.58 -55.77
CA ALA A 275 27.84 -5.81 -56.13
C ALA A 275 28.17 -7.31 -56.21
N THR A 276 27.68 -8.12 -55.27
CA THR A 276 27.89 -9.56 -55.26
C THR A 276 27.20 -10.24 -56.45
N GLU A 277 25.98 -9.84 -56.79
CA GLU A 277 25.26 -10.38 -57.94
C GLU A 277 25.91 -9.94 -59.25
N LEU A 278 26.43 -8.70 -59.34
CA LEU A 278 27.22 -8.25 -60.49
C LEU A 278 28.46 -9.13 -60.68
N GLU A 279 29.20 -9.42 -59.61
CA GLU A 279 30.35 -10.31 -59.68
C GLU A 279 29.96 -11.76 -60.01
N ARG A 280 28.82 -12.26 -59.49
CA ARG A 280 28.29 -13.58 -59.84
C ARG A 280 27.92 -13.67 -61.33
N LEU A 281 27.26 -12.66 -61.87
CA LEU A 281 26.91 -12.56 -63.28
C LEU A 281 28.17 -12.43 -64.14
N ARG A 282 29.17 -11.65 -63.72
CA ARG A 282 30.50 -11.61 -64.37
C ARG A 282 31.15 -12.99 -64.38
N ALA A 283 31.18 -13.70 -63.26
CA ALA A 283 31.74 -15.05 -63.18
C ALA A 283 30.97 -16.04 -64.08
N THR A 284 29.64 -15.99 -64.09
CA THR A 284 28.82 -16.88 -64.95
C THR A 284 29.03 -16.55 -66.43
N ASN A 285 29.10 -15.28 -66.82
CA ASN A 285 29.40 -14.87 -68.18
C ASN A 285 30.81 -15.28 -68.61
N VAL A 286 31.82 -15.15 -67.74
CA VAL A 286 33.19 -15.61 -68.01
C VAL A 286 33.24 -17.13 -68.14
N VAL A 287 32.53 -17.87 -67.27
CA VAL A 287 32.42 -19.33 -67.35
C VAL A 287 31.72 -19.75 -68.64
N GLN A 288 30.60 -19.12 -69.01
CA GLN A 288 29.89 -19.42 -70.26
C GLN A 288 30.74 -19.08 -71.49
N ALA A 289 31.46 -17.96 -71.48
CA ALA A 289 32.41 -17.62 -72.55
C ALA A 289 33.55 -18.65 -72.64
N LYS A 290 34.05 -19.15 -71.50
CA LYS A 290 35.07 -20.21 -71.46
C LYS A 290 34.53 -21.55 -71.98
N ILE A 291 33.33 -21.96 -71.56
CA ILE A 291 32.65 -23.17 -72.05
C ILE A 291 32.39 -23.05 -73.56
N ASN A 292 31.91 -21.91 -74.04
CA ASN A 292 31.70 -21.70 -75.47
C ASN A 292 33.01 -21.75 -76.25
N ARG A 293 34.11 -21.20 -75.70
CA ARG A 293 35.45 -21.28 -76.29
C ARG A 293 35.97 -22.72 -76.31
N GLU A 294 35.83 -23.47 -75.22
CA GLU A 294 36.23 -24.87 -75.12
C GLU A 294 35.38 -25.76 -76.03
N SER A 295 34.05 -25.57 -76.07
CA SER A 295 33.15 -26.30 -76.98
C SER A 295 33.42 -25.97 -78.45
N ALA A 296 33.78 -24.72 -78.78
CA ALA A 296 34.20 -24.35 -80.12
C ALA A 296 35.56 -24.97 -80.48
N GLN A 297 36.50 -25.07 -79.52
CA GLN A 297 37.77 -25.78 -79.70
C GLN A 297 37.55 -27.27 -79.91
N GLU A 298 36.75 -27.94 -79.08
CA GLU A 298 36.42 -29.36 -79.25
C GLU A 298 35.69 -29.62 -80.57
N LYS A 299 34.78 -28.73 -81.00
CA LYS A 299 34.15 -28.84 -82.33
C LYS A 299 35.16 -28.66 -83.45
N ALA A 300 36.05 -27.67 -83.35
CA ALA A 300 37.11 -27.47 -84.34
C ALA A 300 38.09 -28.64 -84.39
N ASP A 301 38.43 -29.24 -83.24
CA ASP A 301 39.31 -30.41 -83.13
C ASP A 301 38.60 -31.67 -83.65
N ALA A 302 37.31 -31.85 -83.36
CA ALA A 302 36.50 -32.94 -83.91
C ALA A 302 36.32 -32.80 -85.43
N ASP A 303 36.10 -31.59 -85.93
CA ASP A 303 36.02 -31.30 -87.37
C ASP A 303 37.37 -31.56 -88.03
N MET A 304 38.48 -31.09 -87.43
CA MET A 304 39.84 -31.35 -87.91
C MET A 304 40.16 -32.85 -87.91
N TYR A 305 39.82 -33.59 -86.86
CA TYR A 305 40.00 -35.03 -86.79
C TYR A 305 39.15 -35.77 -87.83
N SER A 306 37.88 -35.36 -88.03
CA SER A 306 37.00 -35.95 -89.03
C SER A 306 37.49 -35.68 -90.46
N GLN A 307 38.01 -34.47 -90.71
CA GLN A 307 38.55 -34.06 -91.99
C GLN A 307 39.89 -34.74 -92.26
N GLN A 308 40.73 -34.91 -91.24
CA GLN A 308 41.97 -35.66 -91.31
C GLN A 308 41.70 -37.14 -91.62
N LYS A 309 40.73 -37.77 -90.93
CA LYS A 309 40.32 -39.14 -91.26
C LYS A 309 39.73 -39.27 -92.67
N LYS A 310 38.98 -38.29 -93.16
CA LYS A 310 38.51 -38.26 -94.55
C LYS A 310 39.66 -38.11 -95.55
N SER A 311 40.62 -37.21 -95.26
CA SER A 311 41.81 -37.00 -96.08
C SER A 311 42.71 -38.24 -96.10
N ASP A 312 42.91 -38.89 -94.96
CA ASP A 312 43.67 -40.14 -94.84
C ASP A 312 42.99 -41.28 -95.60
N ALA A 313 41.65 -41.37 -95.54
CA ALA A 313 40.88 -42.33 -96.33
C ALA A 313 41.00 -42.05 -97.83
N GLN A 314 40.96 -40.78 -98.25
CA GLN A 314 41.19 -40.39 -99.64
C GLN A 314 42.61 -40.69 -100.10
N ALA A 315 43.62 -40.38 -99.28
CA ALA A 315 45.02 -40.70 -99.56
C ALA A 315 45.23 -42.21 -99.67
N TYR A 316 44.62 -43.01 -98.78
CA TYR A 316 44.68 -44.47 -98.86
C TYR A 316 44.01 -45.01 -100.14
N ASN A 317 42.84 -44.48 -100.51
CA ASN A 317 42.16 -44.85 -101.75
C ASN A 317 42.98 -44.46 -102.99
N GLN A 318 43.54 -43.26 -103.04
CA GLN A 318 44.42 -42.81 -104.13
C GLN A 318 45.69 -43.65 -104.21
N MET A 319 46.29 -44.02 -103.06
CA MET A 319 47.48 -44.85 -103.02
C MET A 319 47.19 -46.27 -103.52
N LYS A 320 46.01 -46.83 -103.17
CA LYS A 320 45.54 -48.12 -103.71
C LYS A 320 45.19 -48.05 -105.19
N GLU A 321 44.60 -46.96 -105.66
CA GLU A 321 44.28 -46.75 -107.07
C GLU A 321 45.56 -46.55 -107.90
N ALA A 322 46.53 -45.80 -107.39
CA ALA A 322 47.86 -45.65 -108.01
C ALA A 322 48.63 -46.99 -108.03
N GLU A 323 48.54 -47.80 -106.98
CA GLU A 323 49.11 -49.15 -106.94
C GLU A 323 48.44 -50.07 -107.99
N ALA A 324 47.11 -49.99 -108.15
CA ALA A 324 46.39 -50.74 -109.17
C ALA A 324 46.73 -50.29 -110.61
N ILE A 325 46.94 -48.98 -110.84
CA ILE A 325 47.39 -48.43 -112.13
C ILE A 325 48.83 -48.85 -112.40
N ALA A 326 49.72 -48.78 -111.42
CA ALA A 326 51.10 -49.23 -111.56
C ALA A 326 51.17 -50.73 -111.90
N TYR A 327 50.34 -51.56 -111.25
CA TYR A 327 50.25 -52.98 -111.54
C TYR A 327 49.72 -53.27 -112.96
N ARG A 328 48.69 -52.54 -113.42
CA ARG A 328 48.21 -52.63 -114.82
C ARG A 328 49.26 -52.16 -115.82
N SER A 329 49.93 -51.03 -115.56
CA SER A 329 50.99 -50.51 -116.42
C SER A 329 52.18 -51.46 -116.51
N GLN A 330 52.49 -52.20 -115.44
CA GLN A 330 53.56 -53.20 -115.44
C GLN A 330 53.17 -54.42 -116.29
N GLN A 331 51.93 -54.89 -116.18
CA GLN A 331 51.39 -55.96 -117.03
C GLN A 331 51.34 -55.55 -118.52
N ASP A 332 50.93 -54.32 -118.82
CA ASP A 332 50.91 -53.79 -120.19
C ASP A 332 52.33 -53.61 -120.78
N ALA A 333 53.29 -53.17 -119.95
CA ALA A 333 54.69 -53.04 -120.35
C ALA A 333 55.34 -54.41 -120.61
N ASP A 334 55.03 -55.42 -119.80
CA ASP A 334 55.51 -56.79 -120.01
C ASP A 334 54.87 -57.43 -121.24
N ALA A 335 53.58 -57.19 -121.49
CA ALA A 335 52.90 -57.60 -122.72
C ALA A 335 53.50 -56.92 -123.98
N ALA A 336 53.89 -55.63 -123.88
CA ALA A 336 54.54 -54.91 -124.97
C ALA A 336 55.95 -55.44 -125.25
N LYS A 337 56.74 -55.76 -124.21
CA LYS A 337 58.06 -56.41 -124.37
C LYS A 337 57.93 -57.77 -125.07
N TYR A 338 56.95 -58.58 -124.69
CA TYR A 338 56.73 -59.89 -125.31
C TYR A 338 56.36 -59.78 -126.80
N ARG A 339 55.54 -58.78 -127.19
CA ARG A 339 55.23 -58.49 -128.60
C ARG A 339 56.44 -57.99 -129.39
N GLN A 340 57.31 -57.19 -128.79
CA GLN A 340 58.54 -56.73 -129.44
C GLN A 340 59.54 -57.86 -129.66
N ILE A 341 59.70 -58.77 -128.69
CA ILE A 341 60.58 -59.95 -128.82
C ILE A 341 60.09 -60.84 -129.96
N GLN A 342 58.79 -61.14 -130.04
CA GLN A 342 58.27 -61.96 -131.14
C GLN A 342 58.39 -61.30 -132.52
N LYS A 343 58.24 -59.98 -132.62
CA LYS A 343 58.49 -59.27 -133.89
C LYS A 343 59.97 -59.29 -134.27
N ALA A 344 60.87 -59.11 -133.30
CA ALA A 344 62.31 -59.16 -133.53
C ALA A 344 62.78 -60.56 -133.96
N ASP A 345 62.24 -61.64 -133.37
CA ASP A 345 62.55 -63.02 -133.76
C ASP A 345 62.02 -63.37 -135.17
N ALA A 346 60.85 -62.85 -135.54
CA ALA A 346 60.29 -63.03 -136.89
C ALA A 346 61.13 -62.32 -137.98
N ASP A 347 61.65 -61.12 -137.68
CA ASP A 347 62.50 -60.34 -138.59
C ASP A 347 63.93 -60.91 -138.70
N LEU A 348 64.45 -61.55 -137.65
CA LEU A 348 65.75 -62.23 -137.69
C LEU A 348 65.69 -63.47 -138.59
N LEU A 349 64.59 -64.23 -138.52
CA LEU A 349 64.39 -65.43 -139.33
C LEU A 349 64.15 -65.12 -140.82
N SER A 350 63.54 -63.99 -141.15
CA SER A 350 63.36 -63.56 -142.56
C SER A 350 64.69 -63.14 -143.19
N LYS A 351 65.50 -62.35 -142.46
CA LYS A 351 66.82 -61.92 -142.94
C LYS A 351 67.84 -63.06 -143.05
N ASP A 352 67.78 -64.05 -142.17
CA ASP A 352 68.69 -65.22 -142.25
C ASP A 352 68.38 -66.08 -143.49
N LYS A 353 67.09 -66.21 -143.87
CA LYS A 353 66.69 -66.89 -145.10
C LYS A 353 67.03 -66.10 -146.37
N GLU A 354 66.96 -64.77 -146.34
CA GLU A 354 67.40 -63.92 -147.45
C GLU A 354 68.93 -63.97 -147.65
N GLY A 355 69.71 -64.04 -146.56
CA GLY A 355 71.16 -64.15 -146.61
C GLY A 355 71.66 -65.46 -147.25
N GLN A 356 71.00 -66.59 -146.95
CA GLN A 356 71.34 -67.89 -147.54
C GLN A 356 71.03 -67.95 -149.05
N ALA A 357 69.99 -67.25 -149.53
CA ALA A 357 69.67 -67.19 -150.95
C ALA A 357 70.68 -66.37 -151.76
N LEU A 358 71.19 -65.28 -151.20
CA LEU A 358 72.18 -64.41 -151.85
C LEU A 358 73.57 -65.07 -151.97
N PHE A 359 73.97 -65.89 -151.01
CA PHE A 359 75.26 -66.59 -151.04
C PHE A 359 75.34 -67.61 -152.20
N ILE A 360 74.22 -68.29 -152.50
CA ILE A 360 74.15 -69.30 -153.57
C ILE A 360 74.22 -68.64 -154.97
N ILE A 361 73.65 -67.44 -155.12
CA ILE A 361 73.71 -66.68 -156.38
C ILE A 361 75.13 -66.14 -156.62
N ALA A 362 75.80 -65.65 -155.58
CA ALA A 362 77.16 -65.13 -155.68
C ALA A 362 78.21 -66.22 -156.01
N ASP A 363 78.07 -67.44 -155.47
CA ASP A 363 79.01 -68.55 -155.74
C ASP A 363 78.91 -69.05 -157.20
N GLN A 364 77.73 -69.02 -157.80
CA GLN A 364 77.51 -69.40 -159.21
C GLN A 364 78.10 -68.36 -160.18
N GLU A 365 77.95 -67.07 -159.88
CA GLU A 365 78.52 -65.99 -160.70
C GLU A 365 80.05 -65.91 -160.64
N ALA A 366 80.65 -66.21 -159.48
CA ALA A 366 82.10 -66.24 -159.31
C ALA A 366 82.74 -67.35 -160.17
N LYS A 367 82.12 -68.53 -160.22
CA LYS A 367 82.59 -69.67 -161.04
C LYS A 367 82.46 -69.39 -162.53
N ALA A 368 81.41 -68.68 -162.97
CA ALA A 368 81.24 -68.30 -164.38
C ALA A 368 82.25 -67.24 -164.86
N LYS A 369 82.66 -66.31 -164.00
CA LYS A 369 83.65 -65.27 -164.34
C LYS A 369 85.07 -65.84 -164.47
N ALA A 370 85.45 -66.82 -163.66
CA ALA A 370 86.77 -67.46 -163.74
C ALA A 370 87.01 -68.15 -165.10
N VAL A 371 86.00 -68.85 -165.63
CA VAL A 371 86.11 -69.58 -166.91
C VAL A 371 86.21 -68.65 -168.13
N ARG A 372 85.65 -67.43 -168.04
CA ARG A 372 85.74 -66.44 -169.13
C ARG A 372 87.13 -65.84 -169.28
N ILE A 373 87.80 -65.60 -168.16
CA ILE A 373 89.12 -64.96 -168.13
C ILE A 373 90.19 -65.90 -168.70
N GLU A 374 90.09 -67.22 -168.46
CA GLU A 374 91.04 -68.19 -169.02
C GLU A 374 90.97 -68.30 -170.55
N LYS A 375 89.77 -68.18 -171.15
CA LYS A 375 89.62 -68.24 -172.61
C LYS A 375 90.06 -66.96 -173.32
N GLU A 376 89.88 -65.80 -172.69
CA GLU A 376 90.35 -64.51 -173.24
C GLU A 376 91.89 -64.42 -173.19
N ALA A 377 92.54 -65.01 -172.18
CA ALA A 377 94.00 -65.05 -172.08
C ALA A 377 94.68 -65.90 -173.18
N GLN A 378 94.08 -67.02 -173.59
CA GLN A 378 94.64 -67.86 -174.66
C GLN A 378 94.49 -67.24 -176.06
N ALA A 379 93.45 -66.46 -176.30
CA ALA A 379 93.23 -65.80 -177.59
C ALA A 379 94.24 -64.67 -177.86
N ASN A 380 94.64 -63.94 -176.82
CA ASN A 380 95.56 -62.80 -176.96
C ASN A 380 97.01 -63.22 -177.22
N PHE A 381 97.42 -64.41 -176.79
CA PHE A 381 98.78 -64.90 -177.07
C PHE A 381 98.98 -65.21 -178.56
N ILE A 382 97.93 -65.69 -179.25
CA ILE A 382 97.96 -66.01 -180.69
C ILE A 382 97.98 -64.74 -181.56
N ALA A 383 97.46 -63.62 -181.04
CA ALA A 383 97.43 -62.33 -181.77
C ALA A 383 98.77 -61.58 -181.73
N ALA A 384 99.60 -61.81 -180.70
CA ALA A 384 100.84 -61.07 -180.51
C ALA A 384 101.97 -61.51 -181.47
N GLU A 385 102.02 -62.78 -181.87
CA GLU A 385 103.16 -63.25 -182.67
C GLU A 385 103.04 -62.87 -184.16
N ARG A 386 101.81 -62.76 -184.68
CA ARG A 386 101.57 -62.22 -186.04
C ARG A 386 101.93 -60.74 -186.20
N GLN A 387 102.12 -59.99 -185.11
CA GLN A 387 102.50 -58.57 -185.17
C GLN A 387 104.01 -58.33 -185.13
N ALA A 388 104.83 -59.34 -184.83
CA ALA A 388 106.28 -59.23 -184.89
C ALA A 388 106.82 -59.26 -186.33
N GLU A 389 106.09 -59.86 -187.28
CA GLU A 389 106.49 -59.92 -188.70
C GLU A 389 106.43 -58.57 -189.44
N ALA A 390 105.86 -57.50 -188.85
CA ALA A 390 105.55 -56.27 -189.60
C ALA A 390 106.46 -55.05 -189.34
N LYS A 391 107.37 -55.08 -188.36
CA LYS A 391 108.03 -53.83 -187.89
C LYS A 391 109.52 -53.64 -188.17
N GLU A 392 110.26 -54.61 -188.71
CA GLU A 392 111.68 -54.39 -189.04
C GLU A 392 112.02 -54.26 -190.53
N THR A 393 111.01 -54.17 -191.38
CA THR A 393 111.18 -53.83 -192.80
C THR A 393 111.30 -52.33 -193.10
N LEU A 394 111.22 -51.40 -192.14
CA LEU A 394 111.08 -49.97 -192.50
C LEU A 394 112.05 -48.94 -191.89
N GLN A 395 112.92 -49.25 -190.91
CA GLN A 395 113.76 -48.19 -190.32
C GLN A 395 115.22 -48.13 -190.77
N MET A 396 115.71 -49.05 -191.62
CA MET A 396 117.06 -48.95 -192.19
C MET A 396 117.12 -48.65 -193.70
N CYS A 397 116.08 -47.99 -194.21
CA CYS A 397 116.14 -47.24 -195.48
C CYS A 397 116.51 -45.74 -195.26
N SER A 398 116.61 -45.24 -194.01
CA SER A 398 116.88 -43.80 -193.77
C SER A 398 118.36 -43.37 -193.76
N VAL A 399 119.30 -44.23 -194.19
CA VAL A 399 120.75 -43.90 -194.16
C VAL A 399 121.42 -43.76 -195.53
N VAL A 400 120.70 -43.73 -196.67
CA VAL A 400 121.37 -43.53 -197.98
C VAL A 400 122.18 -42.22 -198.09
N LEU A 401 121.88 -41.12 -197.38
CA LEU A 401 122.30 -39.78 -197.85
C LEU A 401 123.28 -38.95 -197.01
N LYS A 402 123.95 -39.46 -195.96
CA LYS A 402 125.00 -38.66 -195.28
C LYS A 402 126.46 -38.94 -195.67
N VAL A 403 126.79 -39.94 -196.52
CA VAL A 403 128.17 -40.08 -197.04
C VAL A 403 128.26 -40.65 -198.47
N CYS A 404 128.00 -39.83 -199.50
CA CYS A 404 128.93 -39.73 -200.64
C CYS A 404 129.86 -38.56 -200.29
N CYS A 405 130.95 -38.80 -199.54
CA CYS A 405 132.06 -37.84 -199.38
C CYS A 405 133.41 -38.38 -198.84
N ASN A 406 133.61 -39.68 -198.59
CA ASN A 406 134.90 -40.27 -198.98
C ASN A 406 134.56 -41.29 -200.06
N ILE A 407 134.49 -40.81 -201.31
CA ILE A 407 135.42 -41.10 -202.41
C ILE A 407 134.92 -42.27 -203.24
N SER A 408 134.73 -41.95 -204.53
CA SER A 408 134.93 -42.74 -205.76
C SER A 408 134.32 -44.12 -205.96
#